data_AF-A0A2T2S9A0-F1
#
_entry.id   AF-A0A2T2S9A0-F1
#
_cell.length_a   1.000
_cell.length_b   1.000
_cell.length_c   1.000
_cell.angle_alpha   90.00
_cell.angle_beta   90.00
_cell.angle_gamma   90.00
#
_symmetry.space_group_name_H-M   'P 1'
#
loop_
_entity.id
_entity.type
_entity.pdbx_description
1 polymer ?
#
loop_
_entity_poly.entity_id
_entity_poly.type
_entity_poly.pdbx_seq_one_letter_code
_entity_poly.pdbx_strand_id
1 'polypeptide(L)'
;IQRLAERVRALVGTDVEVTNVPYEEVYGEGFEDMDRRVPDLSKLEAATGYEPRHGMDEILRDVIEQVRAGEGGVPASAPERVNGSA
;
A
#
# COMPACT_ATOMS: atom_id res chain seq x y z
N ILE A 1 -1.54 11.60 -1.26
CA ILE A 1 -0.27 10.88 -0.97
C ILE A 1 0.33 11.20 0.42
N GLN A 2 0.34 12.46 0.89
CA GLN A 2 0.97 12.87 2.16
C GLN A 2 0.64 12.00 3.39
N ARG A 3 -0.64 11.76 3.66
CA ARG A 3 -1.05 10.95 4.83
C ARG A 3 -0.44 9.54 4.82
N LEU A 4 -0.23 8.95 3.64
CA LEU A 4 0.40 7.64 3.53
C LEU A 4 1.91 7.73 3.83
N ALA A 5 2.59 8.76 3.31
CA ALA A 5 4.01 8.99 3.58
C ALA A 5 4.27 9.21 5.08
N GLU A 6 3.45 10.03 5.74
CA GLU A 6 3.51 10.26 7.20
C GLU A 6 3.28 8.96 7.99
N ARG A 7 2.33 8.14 7.55
CA ARG A 7 2.01 6.86 8.20
C ARG A 7 3.15 5.85 8.07
N VAL A 8 3.75 5.76 6.89
CA VAL A 8 4.95 4.93 6.67
C VAL A 8 6.10 5.43 7.53
N ARG A 9 6.39 6.75 7.53
CA ARG A 9 7.41 7.37 8.38
C ARG A 9 7.22 7.01 9.85
N ALA A 10 5.99 7.10 10.36
CA ALA A 10 5.68 6.72 11.74
C ALA A 10 5.97 5.24 12.06
N LEU A 11 5.88 4.34 11.07
CA LEU A 11 6.14 2.91 11.22
C LEU A 11 7.62 2.53 11.02
N VAL A 12 8.37 3.26 10.18
CA VAL A 12 9.77 2.93 9.86
C VAL A 12 10.80 3.68 10.69
N GLY A 13 10.46 4.87 11.19
CA GLY A 13 11.34 5.74 11.98
C GLY A 13 11.17 7.22 11.62
N THR A 14 11.19 8.09 12.61
CA THR A 14 10.94 9.53 12.43
C THR A 14 12.12 10.32 11.84
N ASP A 15 13.30 9.70 11.75
CA ASP A 15 14.50 10.32 11.19
C ASP A 15 14.44 10.47 9.67
N VAL A 16 13.44 9.85 9.01
CA VAL A 16 13.19 10.01 7.57
C VAL A 16 12.47 11.33 7.30
N GLU A 17 13.04 12.15 6.42
CA GLU A 17 12.41 13.40 5.95
C GLU A 17 11.38 13.11 4.84
N VAL A 18 10.25 13.83 4.86
CA VAL A 18 9.25 13.80 3.79
C VAL A 18 9.34 15.10 3.02
N THR A 19 9.82 15.03 1.78
CA THR A 19 10.01 16.19 0.90
C THR A 19 8.95 16.22 -0.20
N ASN A 20 8.43 17.40 -0.50
CA ASN A 20 7.56 17.63 -1.65
C ASN A 20 8.39 18.02 -2.86
N VAL A 21 8.30 17.22 -3.92
CA VAL A 21 8.93 17.50 -5.21
C VAL A 21 7.81 17.84 -6.22
N PRO A 22 8.01 18.83 -7.11
CA PRO A 22 7.05 19.12 -8.16
C PRO A 22 6.69 17.87 -8.97
N TYR A 23 5.39 17.70 -9.24
CA TYR A 23 4.85 16.50 -9.87
C TYR A 23 5.49 16.23 -11.26
N GLU A 24 5.67 17.29 -12.05
CA GLU A 24 6.28 17.24 -13.38
C GLU A 24 7.75 16.79 -13.35
N GLU A 25 8.50 17.08 -12.27
CA GLU A 25 9.89 16.63 -12.13
C GLU A 25 9.98 15.12 -11.92
N VAL A 26 8.96 14.51 -11.30
CA VAL A 26 8.94 13.07 -11.00
C VAL A 26 8.35 12.26 -12.13
N TYR A 27 7.26 12.74 -12.73
CA TYR A 27 6.48 11.96 -13.70
C TYR A 27 6.55 12.47 -15.14
N GLY A 28 7.10 13.67 -15.36
CA GLY A 28 7.19 14.29 -16.69
C GLY A 28 5.93 15.05 -17.10
N GLU A 29 6.06 15.82 -18.19
CA GLU A 29 4.96 16.59 -18.77
C GLU A 29 3.88 15.66 -19.35
N GLY A 30 2.61 16.00 -19.10
CA GLY A 30 1.46 15.26 -19.63
C GLY A 30 1.10 13.97 -18.88
N PHE A 31 1.78 13.66 -17.77
CA PHE A 31 1.35 12.55 -16.91
C PHE A 31 0.13 12.97 -16.08
N GLU A 32 -0.91 12.14 -16.07
CA GLU A 32 -2.13 12.33 -15.29
C GLU A 32 -2.38 11.12 -14.38
N ASP A 33 -2.69 11.36 -13.11
CA ASP A 33 -3.20 10.34 -12.19
C ASP A 33 -4.57 10.74 -11.64
N MET A 34 -5.32 9.76 -11.17
CA MET A 34 -6.64 9.97 -10.58
C MET A 34 -6.51 10.43 -9.14
N ASP A 35 -7.12 11.58 -8.81
CA ASP A 35 -7.14 12.12 -7.44
C ASP A 35 -7.71 11.17 -6.39
N ARG A 36 -8.69 10.34 -6.79
CA ARG A 36 -9.37 9.42 -5.89
C ARG A 36 -9.85 8.18 -6.62
N ARG A 37 -9.45 7.02 -6.10
CA ARG A 37 -9.92 5.70 -6.54
C ARG A 37 -10.55 4.98 -5.35
N VAL A 38 -11.86 4.74 -5.42
CA VAL A 38 -12.58 3.92 -4.43
C VAL A 38 -13.49 2.97 -5.19
N PRO A 39 -13.17 1.67 -5.23
CA PRO A 39 -13.98 0.69 -5.94
C PRO A 39 -15.28 0.41 -5.18
N ASP A 40 -16.33 0.08 -5.94
CA ASP A 40 -17.52 -0.59 -5.41
C ASP A 40 -17.28 -2.10 -5.44
N LEU A 41 -17.36 -2.73 -4.26
CA LEU A 41 -17.11 -4.16 -4.09
C LEU A 41 -18.39 -5.02 -4.16
N SER A 42 -19.57 -4.41 -4.36
CA SER A 42 -20.86 -5.11 -4.29
C SER A 42 -20.95 -6.34 -5.21
N LYS A 43 -20.37 -6.25 -6.41
CA LYS A 43 -20.35 -7.39 -7.36
C LYS A 43 -19.45 -8.53 -6.88
N LEU A 44 -18.32 -8.20 -6.27
CA LEU A 44 -17.36 -9.18 -5.76
C LEU A 44 -17.94 -9.88 -4.53
N GLU A 45 -18.50 -9.09 -3.60
CA GLU A 45 -19.22 -9.60 -2.43
C GLU A 45 -20.36 -10.55 -2.84
N ALA A 46 -21.23 -10.14 -3.78
CA ALA A 46 -22.35 -10.96 -4.24
C ALA A 46 -21.90 -12.26 -4.94
N ALA A 47 -20.76 -12.24 -5.63
CA ALA A 47 -20.28 -13.39 -6.39
C ALA A 47 -19.47 -14.38 -5.54
N THR A 48 -18.73 -13.91 -4.53
CA THR A 48 -17.77 -14.76 -3.80
C THR A 48 -17.86 -14.66 -2.27
N GLY A 49 -18.65 -13.74 -1.72
CA GLY A 49 -18.67 -13.43 -0.29
C GLY A 49 -17.43 -12.68 0.20
N TYR A 50 -16.69 -12.05 -0.71
CA TYR A 50 -15.46 -11.32 -0.37
C TYR A 50 -15.74 -10.11 0.53
N GLU A 51 -14.93 -9.97 1.58
CA GLU A 51 -14.89 -8.78 2.43
C GLU A 51 -13.42 -8.44 2.76
N PRO A 52 -12.97 -7.17 2.64
CA PRO A 52 -11.64 -6.76 3.10
C PRO A 52 -11.48 -6.98 4.61
N ARG A 53 -10.47 -7.76 5.01
CA ARG A 53 -10.15 -8.10 6.41
C ARG A 53 -8.92 -7.37 6.95
N HIS A 54 -8.05 -6.87 6.07
CA HIS A 54 -6.82 -6.19 6.48
C HIS A 54 -6.93 -4.68 6.32
N GLY A 55 -6.64 -3.98 7.41
CA GLY A 55 -6.57 -2.52 7.42
C GLY A 55 -5.24 -1.99 6.88
N MET A 56 -5.22 -0.70 6.54
CA MET A 56 -4.02 -0.04 5.99
C MET A 56 -2.77 -0.23 6.87
N ASP A 57 -2.88 -0.10 8.20
CA ASP A 57 -1.74 -0.28 9.11
C ASP A 57 -1.18 -1.70 9.10
N GLU A 58 -2.04 -2.70 9.00
CA GLU A 58 -1.61 -4.10 8.97
C GLU A 58 -0.84 -4.37 7.68
N ILE A 59 -1.41 -3.96 6.54
CA ILE A 59 -0.79 -4.08 5.22
C ILE A 59 0.57 -3.36 5.19
N LEU A 60 0.66 -2.15 5.75
CA LEU A 60 1.91 -1.40 5.80
C LEU A 60 2.98 -2.11 6.62
N ARG A 61 2.62 -2.71 7.77
CA ARG A 61 3.58 -3.46 8.58
C ARG A 61 4.09 -4.70 7.86
N ASP A 62 3.20 -5.45 7.21
CA ASP A 62 3.57 -6.64 6.43
C ASP A 62 4.55 -6.27 5.30
N VAL A 63 4.26 -5.20 4.54
CA VAL A 63 5.15 -4.72 3.47
C VAL A 63 6.51 -4.26 4.02
N ILE A 64 6.53 -3.54 5.14
CA ILE A 64 7.78 -3.07 5.78
C ILE A 64 8.63 -4.27 6.24
N GLU A 65 8.02 -5.29 6.83
CA GLU A 65 8.69 -6.52 7.24
C GLU A 65 9.31 -7.22 6.04
N GLN A 66 8.55 -7.41 4.97
CA GLN A 66 9.03 -8.02 3.73
C GLN A 66 10.22 -7.25 3.14
N VAL A 67 10.12 -5.92 3.04
CA VAL A 67 11.18 -5.07 2.49
C VAL A 67 12.47 -5.15 3.35
N ARG A 68 12.33 -5.21 4.68
CA ARG A 68 13.46 -5.35 5.62
C ARG A 68 14.14 -6.72 5.54
N ALA A 69 13.39 -7.77 5.21
CA ALA A 69 13.92 -9.13 5.07
C ALA A 69 14.86 -9.31 3.86
N GLY A 70 14.97 -8.31 2.98
CA GLY A 70 16.02 -8.25 1.95
C GLY A 70 15.72 -9.01 0.66
N GLU A 71 14.47 -9.38 0.41
CA GLU A 71 14.08 -10.00 -0.87
C GLU A 71 13.48 -8.94 -1.80
N GLY A 72 14.29 -8.45 -2.75
CA GLY A 72 13.81 -7.78 -3.96
C GLY A 72 13.07 -8.73 -4.92
N GLY A 73 12.44 -9.77 -4.39
CA GLY A 73 11.74 -10.85 -5.07
C GLY A 73 10.74 -11.48 -4.10
N VAL A 74 9.66 -12.06 -4.62
CA VAL A 74 8.56 -12.64 -3.82
C VAL A 74 9.08 -13.62 -2.77
N PRO A 75 8.67 -13.51 -1.48
CA PRO A 75 9.19 -14.38 -0.44
C PRO A 75 8.75 -15.83 -0.61
N ALA A 76 9.71 -16.75 -0.49
CA ALA A 76 9.39 -18.14 -0.25
C ALA A 76 9.00 -18.31 1.23
N SER A 77 7.72 -18.63 1.47
CA SER A 77 7.15 -19.22 2.71
C SER A 77 6.65 -18.32 3.86
N ALA A 78 6.45 -17.01 3.68
CA ALA A 78 5.53 -16.31 4.59
C ALA A 78 4.12 -16.92 4.46
N PRO A 79 3.36 -17.17 5.55
CA PRO A 79 1.99 -17.67 5.43
C PRO A 79 1.19 -16.68 4.57
N GLU A 80 0.51 -17.20 3.55
CA GLU A 80 -0.20 -16.40 2.57
C GLU A 80 -1.34 -15.62 3.26
N ARG A 81 -1.09 -14.35 3.58
CA ARG A 81 -2.08 -13.44 4.19
C ARG A 81 -2.84 -12.75 3.07
N VAL A 82 -3.85 -13.42 2.53
CA VAL A 82 -4.70 -12.86 1.46
C VAL A 82 -5.83 -12.04 2.07
N ASN A 83 -5.89 -10.76 1.71
CA ASN A 83 -6.99 -9.89 2.14
C ASN A 83 -8.32 -10.40 1.59
N GLY A 84 -9.25 -10.72 2.49
CA GLY A 84 -10.56 -11.29 2.15
C GLY A 84 -10.58 -12.79 1.90
N SER A 85 -9.50 -13.51 2.27
CA SER A 85 -9.57 -14.97 2.47
C SER A 85 -10.18 -15.31 3.83
N ALA A 86 -10.91 -16.44 3.89
CA ALA A 86 -11.62 -16.93 5.06
C ALA A 86 -10.69 -17.46 6.16
#